data_AF-A0A6C0F7R1-F1
#
_entry.id   AF-A0A6C0F7R1-F1
#
_cell.length_a   1.000
_cell.length_b   1.000
_cell.length_c   1.000
_cell.angle_alpha   90.00
_cell.angle_beta   90.00
_cell.angle_gamma   90.00
#
_symmetry.space_group_name_H-M   'P 1'
#
loop_
_entity.id
_entity.type
_entity.pdbx_description
1 polymer ?
#
loop_
_entity_poly.entity_id
_entity_poly.type
_entity_poly.pdbx_seq_one_letter_code
_entity_poly.pdbx_strand_id
1 'polypeptide(L)'
;MSFVKESEYKKYIQDNFMNQASTKHLENQTNIDTIDDNNISKTHEEIIEIGIKNETQLLDFTYIDNETLSNLVEYERDYFKDYKMHLCLYKIDMTLRLPFVKYFFKKENNYVFPSKQVEMRNMIDSISRNTDNNIDSIFYNQIEDLYQSVTNTNLVKEKYRGFLENNNNDIFVFIDISEELFDLNDEYEYLIIDEILNTKMVKNVDIDINIVELFKKYVFLQRLKTIEGIKVQFPKIGYICKSNTDGGYENILKQNEESVLLLYPKVEFEKSNKVFLFSSIPLSVENMNLLFRFACFIENFEGEENMDNEIFEENEIQYYMLKNTDLFTILN
;
A
#
# COMPACT_ATOMS: atom_id res chain seq x y z
N MET A 1 -2.34 39.15 34.71
CA MET A 1 -1.78 39.06 33.34
C MET A 1 -1.36 37.64 32.92
N SER A 2 -1.59 36.58 33.73
CA SER A 2 -1.10 35.23 33.41
C SER A 2 -2.09 34.32 32.67
N PHE A 3 -3.40 34.62 32.67
CA PHE A 3 -4.41 33.75 32.05
C PHE A 3 -4.47 33.81 30.51
N VAL A 4 -3.97 34.88 29.89
CA VAL A 4 -4.00 35.05 28.42
C VAL A 4 -2.98 34.15 27.73
N LYS A 5 -1.82 33.92 28.38
CA LYS A 5 -0.76 33.04 27.84
C LYS A 5 -1.20 31.57 27.81
N GLU A 6 -1.92 31.12 28.83
CA GLU A 6 -2.36 29.73 28.93
C GLU A 6 -3.37 29.35 27.84
N SER A 7 -4.27 30.27 27.46
CA SER A 7 -5.16 30.09 26.31
C SER A 7 -4.43 30.07 24.97
N GLU A 8 -3.38 30.88 24.81
CA GLU A 8 -2.56 30.89 23.59
C GLU A 8 -1.72 29.61 23.47
N TYR A 9 -1.14 29.12 24.56
CA TYR A 9 -0.41 27.84 24.57
C TYR A 9 -1.33 26.64 24.34
N LYS A 10 -2.53 26.63 24.92
CA LYS A 10 -3.51 25.56 24.68
C LYS A 10 -3.96 25.53 23.22
N LYS A 11 -4.16 26.69 22.61
CA LYS A 11 -4.49 26.80 21.19
C LYS A 11 -3.32 26.38 20.30
N TYR A 12 -2.09 26.79 20.62
CA TYR A 12 -0.88 26.35 19.93
C TYR A 12 -0.68 24.82 19.98
N ILE A 13 -0.95 24.19 21.13
CA ILE A 13 -0.86 22.73 21.27
C ILE A 13 -1.99 22.03 20.48
N GLN A 14 -3.20 22.56 20.52
CA GLN A 14 -4.31 21.98 19.74
C GLN A 14 -4.09 22.10 18.23
N ASP A 15 -3.60 23.25 17.76
CA ASP A 15 -3.37 23.51 16.33
C ASP A 15 -2.15 22.76 15.78
N ASN A 16 -1.12 22.48 16.60
CA ASN A 16 0.14 21.86 16.14
C ASN A 16 0.37 20.40 16.58
N PHE A 17 -0.28 19.90 17.63
CA PHE A 17 -0.03 18.56 18.19
C PHE A 17 -1.28 17.67 18.24
N MET A 18 -2.47 18.23 18.43
CA MET A 18 -3.72 17.41 18.51
C MET A 18 -4.35 17.10 17.15
N ASN A 19 -3.92 17.77 16.08
CA ASN A 19 -4.36 17.51 14.69
C ASN A 19 -3.28 16.82 13.84
N GLN A 20 -2.17 16.37 14.43
CA GLN A 20 -1.24 15.47 13.75
C GLN A 20 -1.90 14.09 13.56
N ALA A 21 -1.57 13.43 12.45
CA ALA A 21 -2.18 12.17 12.07
C ALA A 21 -2.06 11.16 13.23
N SER A 22 -3.22 10.65 13.68
CA SER A 22 -3.32 9.55 14.63
C SER A 22 -2.34 8.43 14.28
N THR A 23 -1.45 8.10 15.22
CA THR A 23 -0.56 6.92 15.18
C THR A 23 -1.30 5.59 15.34
N LYS A 24 -2.61 5.63 15.59
CA LYS A 24 -3.46 4.44 15.39
C LYS A 24 -3.64 4.24 13.89
N HIS A 25 -3.04 3.19 13.34
CA HIS A 25 -3.47 2.65 12.06
C HIS A 25 -4.99 2.50 12.09
N LEU A 26 -5.68 3.01 11.08
CA LEU A 26 -7.15 2.95 11.04
C LEU A 26 -7.60 1.48 11.02
N GLU A 27 -8.05 0.99 12.17
CA GLU A 27 -9.00 -0.10 12.26
C GLU A 27 -10.39 0.46 11.92
N ASN A 28 -11.17 -0.32 11.16
CA ASN A 28 -12.47 0.07 10.62
C ASN A 28 -13.36 0.81 11.65
N GLN A 29 -13.62 2.10 11.44
CA GLN A 29 -14.84 2.74 11.96
C GLN A 29 -15.90 2.67 10.87
N THR A 30 -16.68 1.60 10.86
CA THR A 30 -17.99 1.61 10.21
C THR A 30 -18.91 2.49 11.05
N ASN A 31 -19.11 3.73 10.65
CA ASN A 31 -20.27 4.51 11.11
C ASN A 31 -21.51 3.88 10.50
N ILE A 32 -22.18 3.02 11.29
CA ILE A 32 -23.56 2.64 11.04
C ILE A 32 -24.39 3.73 11.72
N ASP A 33 -24.89 4.67 10.93
CA ASP A 33 -26.03 5.48 11.35
C ASP A 33 -27.04 5.58 10.20
N THR A 34 -28.24 5.09 10.51
CA THR A 34 -29.55 5.32 9.87
C THR A 34 -29.81 4.76 8.46
N ILE A 35 -30.23 3.50 8.40
CA ILE A 35 -31.20 3.03 7.40
C ILE A 35 -32.26 2.17 8.11
N ASP A 36 -33.51 2.49 7.80
CA ASP A 36 -34.78 2.05 8.38
C ASP A 36 -34.90 0.58 8.82
N ASP A 37 -35.41 0.42 10.04
CA ASP A 37 -36.11 -0.75 10.54
C ASP A 37 -37.26 -1.11 9.59
N ASN A 38 -37.15 -2.23 8.86
CA ASN A 38 -38.21 -3.21 8.62
C ASN A 38 -37.81 -4.19 7.50
N ASN A 39 -37.06 -5.25 7.84
CA ASN A 39 -37.21 -6.60 7.29
C ASN A 39 -36.18 -7.54 7.91
N ILE A 40 -36.46 -8.00 9.14
CA ILE A 40 -35.70 -9.07 9.79
C ILE A 40 -36.14 -10.39 9.15
N SER A 41 -35.40 -10.87 8.16
CA SER A 41 -35.35 -12.29 7.85
C SER A 41 -34.12 -12.87 8.52
N LYS A 42 -34.36 -13.68 9.56
CA LYS A 42 -33.36 -14.48 10.26
C LYS A 42 -32.68 -15.42 9.26
N THR A 43 -31.38 -15.28 9.07
CA THR A 43 -30.53 -16.34 8.52
C THR A 43 -29.42 -16.63 9.53
N HIS A 44 -29.38 -17.90 9.93
CA HIS A 44 -28.43 -18.48 10.88
C HIS A 44 -26.98 -18.15 10.51
N GLU A 45 -26.22 -17.73 11.52
CA GLU A 45 -24.76 -17.92 11.54
C GLU A 45 -24.50 -19.42 11.72
N GLU A 46 -24.20 -20.12 10.62
CA GLU A 46 -23.64 -21.47 10.69
C GLU A 46 -22.15 -21.36 10.98
N ILE A 47 -21.76 -21.68 12.22
CA ILE A 47 -20.39 -21.96 12.61
C ILE A 47 -19.98 -23.25 11.89
N ILE A 48 -19.09 -23.15 10.91
CA ILE A 48 -18.45 -24.32 10.30
C ILE A 48 -17.15 -24.58 11.05
N GLU A 49 -17.15 -25.62 11.89
CA GLU A 49 -15.93 -26.22 12.44
C GLU A 49 -15.04 -26.72 11.29
N ILE A 50 -13.93 -26.04 11.03
CA ILE A 50 -12.92 -26.53 10.09
C ILE A 50 -12.12 -27.63 10.79
N GLY A 51 -12.58 -28.86 10.61
CA GLY A 51 -11.80 -30.05 10.92
C GLY A 51 -10.49 -30.03 10.13
N ILE A 52 -9.37 -30.13 10.85
CA ILE A 52 -8.01 -30.21 10.32
C ILE A 52 -7.95 -31.32 9.25
N LYS A 53 -7.90 -30.92 7.98
CA LYS A 53 -7.49 -31.77 6.87
C LYS A 53 -6.18 -31.24 6.33
N ASN A 54 -5.13 -32.02 6.57
CA ASN A 54 -3.83 -31.87 5.93
C ASN A 54 -3.96 -32.18 4.44
N GLU A 55 -4.34 -31.18 3.64
CA GLU A 55 -4.06 -31.08 2.21
C GLU A 55 -3.69 -29.61 1.99
N THR A 56 -2.52 -29.34 1.41
CA THR A 56 -2.14 -28.01 0.92
C THR A 56 -3.14 -27.59 -0.16
N GLN A 57 -4.29 -27.09 0.25
CA GLN A 57 -5.16 -26.30 -0.60
C GLN A 57 -4.35 -25.05 -0.94
N LEU A 58 -3.92 -24.95 -2.20
CA LEU A 58 -3.47 -23.68 -2.76
C LEU A 58 -4.62 -22.70 -2.57
N LEU A 59 -4.49 -21.82 -1.59
CA LEU A 59 -5.36 -20.66 -1.45
C LEU A 59 -5.09 -19.80 -2.68
N ASP A 60 -6.08 -19.70 -3.55
CA ASP A 60 -6.05 -18.80 -4.68
C ASP A 60 -6.48 -17.41 -4.21
N PHE A 61 -5.71 -16.40 -4.62
CA PHE A 61 -5.93 -15.01 -4.24
C PHE A 61 -6.26 -14.17 -5.47
N THR A 62 -7.15 -13.20 -5.27
CA THR A 62 -7.65 -12.32 -6.31
C THR A 62 -7.39 -10.86 -5.93
N TYR A 63 -6.98 -10.07 -6.91
CA TYR A 63 -6.69 -8.65 -6.76
C TYR A 63 -7.01 -7.87 -8.05
N ILE A 64 -7.93 -6.90 -7.95
CA ILE A 64 -8.52 -6.14 -9.06
C ILE A 64 -9.06 -7.06 -10.18
N ASP A 65 -10.36 -7.35 -10.14
CA ASP A 65 -11.02 -8.11 -11.20
C ASP A 65 -11.17 -7.25 -12.46
N ASN A 66 -11.22 -7.90 -13.64
CA ASN A 66 -11.36 -7.24 -14.93
C ASN A 66 -12.62 -6.36 -15.06
N GLU A 67 -13.63 -6.58 -14.21
CA GLU A 67 -14.87 -5.80 -14.17
C GLU A 67 -14.85 -4.67 -13.12
N THR A 68 -13.79 -4.57 -12.32
CA THR A 68 -13.69 -3.58 -11.23
C THR A 68 -13.38 -2.18 -11.76
N LEU A 69 -12.66 -2.09 -12.87
CA LEU A 69 -12.12 -0.85 -13.42
C LEU A 69 -12.73 -0.54 -14.79
N SER A 70 -12.74 0.75 -15.13
CA SER A 70 -13.19 1.19 -16.45
C SER A 70 -12.19 0.77 -17.53
N ASN A 71 -12.72 0.24 -18.63
CA ASN A 71 -11.94 -0.20 -19.79
C ASN A 71 -12.30 0.52 -21.10
N LEU A 72 -13.37 1.31 -21.10
CA LEU A 72 -13.86 2.04 -22.28
C LEU A 72 -13.62 3.53 -22.09
N VAL A 73 -12.94 4.17 -23.05
CA VAL A 73 -12.64 5.60 -23.02
C VAL A 73 -13.67 6.40 -23.81
N GLU A 74 -14.19 5.79 -24.88
CA GLU A 74 -15.02 6.44 -25.91
C GLU A 74 -16.28 7.14 -25.36
N TYR A 75 -16.91 6.63 -24.30
CA TYR A 75 -18.28 7.02 -23.92
C TYR A 75 -18.41 8.11 -22.86
N GLU A 76 -17.34 8.53 -22.17
CA GLU A 76 -17.49 9.37 -20.95
C GLU A 76 -16.58 10.61 -20.88
N ARG A 77 -15.68 10.85 -21.86
CA ARG A 77 -14.66 11.90 -21.72
C ARG A 77 -14.99 13.23 -22.40
N ASP A 78 -14.65 14.31 -21.70
CA ASP A 78 -14.69 15.67 -22.21
C ASP A 78 -13.37 15.99 -22.93
N TYR A 79 -13.35 15.86 -24.25
CA TYR A 79 -12.15 16.06 -25.07
C TYR A 79 -11.55 17.48 -25.01
N PHE A 80 -12.23 18.44 -24.37
CA PHE A 80 -11.73 19.81 -24.19
C PHE A 80 -10.95 20.01 -22.88
N LYS A 81 -10.93 19.00 -22.01
CA LYS A 81 -10.14 19.05 -20.76
C LYS A 81 -8.73 18.52 -20.97
N ASP A 82 -7.81 19.09 -20.20
CA ASP A 82 -6.46 18.57 -20.07
C ASP A 82 -6.47 17.44 -19.03
N TYR A 83 -6.12 16.24 -19.46
CA TYR A 83 -6.04 15.05 -18.62
C TYR A 83 -4.61 14.64 -18.36
N LYS A 84 -4.31 14.23 -17.13
CA LYS A 84 -3.02 13.66 -16.74
C LYS A 84 -3.17 12.17 -16.48
N MET A 85 -2.43 11.36 -17.21
CA MET A 85 -2.37 9.91 -17.03
C MET A 85 -1.28 9.56 -16.03
N HIS A 86 -1.61 8.71 -15.05
CA HIS A 86 -0.73 8.16 -14.03
C HIS A 86 -0.69 6.65 -14.16
N LEU A 87 0.51 6.08 -14.14
CA LEU A 87 0.75 4.65 -14.31
C LEU A 87 0.88 3.96 -12.95
N CYS A 88 -0.18 3.26 -12.54
CA CYS A 88 -0.23 2.50 -11.31
C CYS A 88 0.25 1.06 -11.57
N LEU A 89 1.57 0.86 -11.59
CA LEU A 89 2.13 -0.48 -11.67
C LEU A 89 2.09 -1.14 -10.28
N TYR A 90 1.54 -2.34 -10.21
CA TYR A 90 1.46 -3.09 -8.96
C TYR A 90 1.96 -4.52 -9.11
N LYS A 91 2.54 -5.04 -8.04
CA LYS A 91 3.09 -6.39 -7.94
C LYS A 91 2.48 -7.10 -6.74
N ILE A 92 1.98 -8.30 -6.96
CA ILE A 92 1.57 -9.19 -5.88
C ILE A 92 2.80 -9.98 -5.45
N ASP A 93 3.22 -9.78 -4.21
CA ASP A 93 4.30 -10.52 -3.59
C ASP A 93 3.74 -11.77 -2.91
N MET A 94 4.15 -12.94 -3.40
CA MET A 94 3.76 -14.27 -2.90
C MET A 94 4.89 -14.95 -2.10
N THR A 95 5.94 -14.22 -1.70
CA THR A 95 7.11 -14.80 -1.01
C THR A 95 6.82 -15.21 0.43
N LEU A 96 5.73 -14.70 1.01
CA LEU A 96 5.29 -14.96 2.38
C LEU A 96 4.07 -15.86 2.42
N ARG A 97 3.73 -16.32 3.63
CA ARG A 97 2.51 -17.11 3.86
C ARG A 97 1.24 -16.36 3.44
N LEU A 98 1.23 -15.04 3.64
CA LEU A 98 0.15 -14.15 3.21
C LEU A 98 0.66 -13.25 2.09
N PRO A 99 0.00 -13.21 0.93
CA PRO A 99 0.42 -12.33 -0.14
C PRO A 99 -0.03 -10.89 0.10
N PHE A 100 0.64 -9.96 -0.55
CA PHE A 100 0.29 -8.55 -0.47
C PHE A 100 0.66 -7.79 -1.74
N VAL A 101 0.04 -6.63 -1.92
CA VAL A 101 0.29 -5.76 -3.07
C VAL A 101 1.36 -4.73 -2.72
N LYS A 102 2.34 -4.60 -3.59
CA LYS A 102 3.30 -3.50 -3.63
C LYS A 102 3.03 -2.65 -4.85
N TYR A 103 3.15 -1.34 -4.71
CA TYR A 103 2.95 -0.38 -5.78
C TYR A 103 4.25 0.29 -6.13
N PHE A 104 4.43 0.55 -7.41
CA PHE A 104 5.65 1.13 -7.93
C PHE A 104 5.52 2.66 -7.99
N PHE A 105 6.34 3.35 -7.21
CA PHE A 105 6.34 4.81 -7.14
C PHE A 105 7.66 5.37 -7.65
N LYS A 106 7.57 6.55 -8.25
CA LYS A 106 8.72 7.39 -8.56
C LYS A 106 8.91 8.42 -7.45
N LYS A 107 10.14 8.56 -6.98
CA LYS A 107 10.55 9.57 -6.01
C LYS A 107 10.88 10.87 -6.74
N GLU A 108 10.06 11.90 -6.52
CA GLU A 108 10.33 13.27 -6.95
C GLU A 108 10.40 14.18 -5.70
N ASN A 109 9.75 15.35 -5.71
CA ASN A 109 9.53 16.11 -4.48
C ASN A 109 8.63 15.36 -3.49
N ASN A 110 7.67 14.60 -4.05
CA ASN A 110 6.81 13.66 -3.36
C ASN A 110 6.92 12.31 -4.10
N TYR A 111 6.52 11.22 -3.45
CA TYR A 111 6.28 9.96 -4.14
C TYR A 111 5.02 10.08 -5.00
N VAL A 112 5.19 9.84 -6.31
CA VAL A 112 4.13 9.93 -7.32
C VAL A 112 4.11 8.66 -8.16
N PHE A 113 2.98 8.41 -8.81
CA PHE A 113 2.97 7.48 -9.94
C PHE A 113 3.61 8.14 -11.17
N PRO A 114 4.35 7.39 -11.99
CA PRO A 114 4.87 7.91 -13.26
C PRO A 114 3.72 8.42 -14.11
N SER A 115 3.87 9.61 -14.69
CA SER A 115 2.74 10.27 -15.32
C SER A 115 3.12 11.08 -16.55
N LYS A 116 2.15 11.26 -17.44
CA LYS A 116 2.25 12.14 -18.60
C LYS A 116 0.92 12.83 -18.90
N GLN A 117 0.99 13.91 -19.67
CA GLN A 117 -0.21 14.54 -20.22
C GLN A 117 -0.79 13.67 -21.34
N VAL A 118 -2.11 13.56 -21.38
CA VAL A 118 -2.82 12.83 -22.43
C VAL A 118 -2.94 13.70 -23.68
N GLU A 119 -2.53 13.17 -24.82
CA GLU A 119 -2.63 13.86 -26.10
C GLU A 119 -4.05 13.73 -26.67
N MET A 120 -4.94 14.63 -26.26
CA MET A 120 -6.35 14.63 -26.69
C MET A 120 -6.51 15.00 -28.17
N ARG A 121 -5.59 15.77 -28.76
CA ARG A 121 -5.66 16.21 -30.17
C ARG A 121 -5.74 15.03 -31.14
N ASN A 122 -4.97 13.97 -30.88
CA ASN A 122 -4.94 12.79 -31.74
C ASN A 122 -6.29 12.05 -31.72
N MET A 123 -7.01 12.09 -30.59
CA MET A 123 -8.35 11.52 -30.45
C MET A 123 -9.43 12.40 -31.12
N ILE A 124 -9.34 13.72 -30.97
CA ILE A 124 -10.25 14.67 -31.64
C ILE A 124 -10.13 14.54 -33.16
N ASP A 125 -8.90 14.43 -33.66
CA ASP A 125 -8.62 14.28 -35.09
C ASP A 125 -9.16 12.95 -35.65
N SER A 126 -9.10 11.85 -34.89
CA SER A 126 -9.64 10.55 -35.34
C SER A 126 -11.17 10.57 -35.45
N ILE A 127 -11.85 11.16 -34.46
CA ILE A 127 -13.31 11.39 -34.49
C ILE A 127 -13.68 12.26 -35.69
N SER A 128 -12.99 13.38 -35.87
CA SER A 128 -13.31 14.38 -36.90
C SER A 128 -13.11 13.85 -38.32
N ARG A 129 -12.20 12.90 -38.50
CA ARG A 129 -11.85 12.35 -39.82
C ARG A 129 -12.56 11.03 -40.14
N ASN A 130 -13.41 10.50 -39.25
CA ASN A 130 -14.01 9.16 -39.38
C ASN A 130 -12.98 8.10 -39.77
N THR A 131 -11.78 8.16 -39.18
CA THR A 131 -10.77 7.12 -39.39
C THR A 131 -11.19 5.86 -38.63
N ASP A 132 -10.97 4.67 -39.21
CA ASP A 132 -11.22 3.37 -38.54
C ASP A 132 -10.39 3.16 -37.25
N ASN A 133 -9.53 4.12 -36.88
CA ASN A 133 -8.77 4.10 -35.64
C ASN A 133 -9.69 4.39 -34.45
N ASN A 134 -10.05 3.31 -33.73
CA ASN A 134 -10.79 3.37 -32.48
C ASN A 134 -10.05 4.27 -31.45
N ILE A 135 -10.77 5.20 -30.82
CA ILE A 135 -10.27 6.10 -29.76
C ILE A 135 -9.60 5.30 -28.63
N ASP A 136 -10.18 4.16 -28.27
CA ASP A 136 -9.63 3.28 -27.25
C ASP A 136 -8.22 2.78 -27.64
N SER A 137 -7.97 2.53 -28.92
CA SER A 137 -6.63 2.15 -29.40
C SER A 137 -5.64 3.30 -29.30
N ILE A 138 -6.07 4.54 -29.57
CA ILE A 138 -5.21 5.73 -29.44
C ILE A 138 -4.86 5.96 -27.95
N PHE A 139 -5.83 5.81 -27.05
CA PHE A 139 -5.57 5.92 -25.62
C PHE A 139 -4.65 4.81 -25.13
N TYR A 140 -4.91 3.57 -25.55
CA TYR A 140 -4.09 2.42 -25.18
C TYR A 140 -2.65 2.56 -25.68
N ASN A 141 -2.42 3.03 -26.91
CA ASN A 141 -1.07 3.31 -27.40
C ASN A 141 -0.33 4.33 -26.51
N GLN A 142 -1.04 5.36 -26.02
CA GLN A 142 -0.44 6.29 -25.07
C GLN A 142 -0.10 5.60 -23.73
N ILE A 143 -0.89 4.64 -23.27
CA ILE A 143 -0.53 3.83 -22.09
C ILE A 143 0.74 3.02 -22.38
N GLU A 144 0.83 2.36 -23.53
CA GLU A 144 2.00 1.58 -23.94
C GLU A 144 3.27 2.44 -24.02
N ASP A 145 3.18 3.63 -24.61
CA ASP A 145 4.31 4.57 -24.70
C ASP A 145 4.80 5.00 -23.30
N LEU A 146 3.87 5.29 -22.37
CA LEU A 146 4.25 5.65 -21.00
C LEU A 146 4.86 4.45 -20.29
N TYR A 147 4.25 3.28 -20.42
CA TYR A 147 4.76 2.03 -19.85
C TYR A 147 6.19 1.76 -20.32
N GLN A 148 6.42 1.77 -21.64
CA GLN A 148 7.72 1.54 -22.23
C GLN A 148 8.76 2.57 -21.77
N SER A 149 8.37 3.84 -21.59
CA SER A 149 9.28 4.87 -21.07
C SER A 149 9.70 4.65 -19.61
N VAL A 150 8.89 3.92 -18.84
CA VAL A 150 9.15 3.64 -17.41
C VAL A 150 9.88 2.30 -17.24
N THR A 151 9.46 1.26 -17.97
CA THR A 151 9.93 -0.11 -17.77
C THR A 151 10.98 -0.55 -18.79
N ASN A 152 11.15 0.17 -19.89
CA ASN A 152 11.92 -0.26 -21.07
C ASN A 152 11.40 -1.56 -21.71
N THR A 153 10.17 -1.97 -21.42
CA THR A 153 9.51 -3.17 -21.97
C THR A 153 8.19 -2.82 -22.65
N ASN A 154 7.71 -3.70 -23.52
CA ASN A 154 6.40 -3.54 -24.15
C ASN A 154 5.30 -4.06 -23.21
N LEU A 155 4.18 -3.35 -23.16
CA LEU A 155 3.02 -3.76 -22.36
C LEU A 155 2.36 -5.00 -23.00
N VAL A 156 2.17 -6.03 -22.19
CA VAL A 156 1.35 -7.19 -22.55
C VAL A 156 -0.09 -6.88 -22.19
N LYS A 157 -1.01 -6.96 -23.16
CA LYS A 157 -2.41 -6.51 -23.00
C LYS A 157 -3.13 -7.18 -21.84
N GLU A 158 -2.85 -8.44 -21.57
CA GLU A 158 -3.43 -9.22 -20.48
C GLU A 158 -3.05 -8.69 -19.07
N LYS A 159 -2.04 -7.82 -18.98
CA LYS A 159 -1.61 -7.17 -17.73
C LYS A 159 -2.34 -5.86 -17.46
N TYR A 160 -2.94 -5.27 -18.48
CA TYR A 160 -3.77 -4.07 -18.31
C TYR A 160 -5.09 -4.44 -17.61
N ARG A 161 -5.36 -3.78 -16.48
CA ARG A 161 -6.56 -4.05 -15.66
C ARG A 161 -7.66 -3.01 -15.82
N GLY A 162 -7.34 -1.85 -16.39
CA GLY A 162 -8.27 -0.73 -16.55
C GLY A 162 -7.78 0.55 -15.88
N PHE A 163 -8.67 1.53 -15.75
CA PHE A 163 -8.35 2.82 -15.14
C PHE A 163 -9.44 3.35 -14.20
N LEU A 164 -9.04 4.32 -13.36
CA LEU A 164 -9.92 5.16 -12.56
C LEU A 164 -9.69 6.63 -12.92
N GLU A 165 -10.75 7.43 -12.89
CA GLU A 165 -10.67 8.88 -13.09
C GLU A 165 -11.08 9.62 -11.82
N ASN A 166 -10.33 10.66 -11.44
CA ASN A 166 -10.70 11.55 -10.35
C ASN A 166 -11.31 12.86 -10.87
N ASN A 167 -11.81 13.68 -9.95
CA ASN A 167 -12.44 14.97 -10.29
C ASN A 167 -11.44 16.03 -10.79
N ASN A 168 -10.14 15.77 -10.67
CA ASN A 168 -9.04 16.66 -11.10
C ASN A 168 -8.54 16.33 -12.51
N ASN A 169 -9.27 15.50 -13.27
CA ASN A 169 -8.88 14.99 -14.59
C ASN A 169 -7.59 14.15 -14.55
N ASP A 170 -7.27 13.54 -13.41
CA ASP A 170 -6.23 12.52 -13.34
C ASP A 170 -6.84 11.15 -13.67
N ILE A 171 -6.16 10.42 -14.54
CA ILE A 171 -6.51 9.07 -14.96
C ILE A 171 -5.45 8.11 -14.42
N PHE A 172 -5.82 7.25 -13.49
CA PHE A 172 -4.97 6.25 -12.87
C PHE A 172 -5.13 4.91 -13.57
N VAL A 173 -4.11 4.49 -14.31
CA VAL A 173 -4.10 3.27 -15.13
C VAL A 173 -3.42 2.14 -14.36
N PHE A 174 -4.12 1.03 -14.13
CA PHE A 174 -3.63 -0.09 -13.34
C PHE A 174 -3.10 -1.22 -14.21
N ILE A 175 -1.87 -1.65 -13.92
CA ILE A 175 -1.17 -2.71 -14.66
C ILE A 175 -0.52 -3.68 -13.68
N ASP A 176 -0.78 -4.97 -13.91
CA ASP A 176 -0.24 -6.08 -13.15
C ASP A 176 1.18 -6.44 -13.63
N ILE A 177 2.18 -6.16 -12.81
CA ILE A 177 3.59 -6.47 -13.09
C ILE A 177 4.13 -7.59 -12.20
N SER A 178 3.26 -8.43 -11.63
CA SER A 178 3.66 -9.45 -10.66
C SER A 178 4.72 -10.42 -11.20
N GLU A 179 4.59 -10.80 -12.47
CA GLU A 179 5.49 -11.70 -13.18
C GLU A 179 6.69 -10.99 -13.84
N GLU A 180 6.80 -9.66 -13.74
CA GLU A 180 7.89 -8.90 -14.34
C GLU A 180 9.03 -8.66 -13.35
N LEU A 181 10.23 -8.60 -13.93
CA LEU A 181 11.45 -8.14 -13.27
C LEU A 181 11.91 -6.91 -14.05
N PHE A 182 11.98 -5.79 -13.36
CA PHE A 182 12.52 -4.55 -13.90
C PHE A 182 13.86 -4.28 -13.20
N ASP A 183 14.84 -3.85 -13.99
CA ASP A 183 16.00 -3.16 -13.42
C ASP A 183 15.52 -1.79 -12.98
N LEU A 184 15.27 -1.67 -11.68
CA LEU A 184 14.80 -0.44 -11.07
C LEU A 184 15.97 0.51 -10.94
N ASN A 185 15.86 1.66 -11.59
CA ASN A 185 16.72 2.80 -11.25
C ASN A 185 16.38 3.29 -9.83
N ASP A 186 17.34 3.90 -9.14
CA ASP A 186 17.21 4.41 -7.76
C ASP A 186 16.11 5.47 -7.58
N GLU A 187 15.52 5.95 -8.68
CA GLU A 187 14.38 6.87 -8.66
C GLU A 187 13.06 6.19 -8.30
N TYR A 188 12.99 4.85 -8.32
CA TYR A 188 11.76 4.12 -8.07
C TYR A 188 11.83 3.19 -6.87
N GLU A 189 10.71 3.04 -6.18
CA GLU A 189 10.64 2.26 -4.95
C GLU A 189 9.27 1.59 -4.82
N TYR A 190 9.26 0.39 -4.24
CA TYR A 190 8.01 -0.27 -3.90
C TYR A 190 7.46 0.25 -2.57
N LEU A 191 6.19 0.66 -2.60
CA LEU A 191 5.43 1.09 -1.45
C LEU A 191 4.28 0.11 -1.18
N ILE A 192 3.99 -0.13 0.10
CA ILE A 192 2.83 -0.93 0.51
C ILE A 192 1.67 -0.05 0.94
N ILE A 193 0.49 -0.67 1.05
CA ILE A 193 -0.74 0.04 1.40
C ILE A 193 -0.67 0.75 2.77
N ASP A 194 0.09 0.22 3.72
CA ASP A 194 0.26 0.84 5.03
C ASP A 194 0.97 2.19 4.94
N GLU A 195 1.98 2.27 4.07
CA GLU A 195 2.69 3.51 3.83
C GLU A 195 1.80 4.52 3.10
N ILE A 196 0.99 4.07 2.14
CA ILE A 196 0.09 4.94 1.38
C ILE A 196 -1.00 5.53 2.28
N LEU A 197 -1.63 4.72 3.15
CA LEU A 197 -2.81 5.15 3.91
C LEU A 197 -2.48 5.71 5.30
N ASN A 198 -1.52 5.10 6.00
CA ASN A 198 -1.27 5.40 7.41
C ASN A 198 -0.09 6.35 7.58
N THR A 199 1.10 5.99 7.08
CA THR A 199 2.28 6.87 7.22
C THR A 199 2.20 8.09 6.30
N LYS A 200 1.70 7.90 5.07
CA LYS A 200 1.61 8.89 3.98
C LYS A 200 2.97 9.48 3.57
N MET A 201 4.06 8.85 4.01
CA MET A 201 5.42 9.26 3.75
C MET A 201 6.35 8.05 3.80
N VAL A 202 7.43 8.10 3.04
CA VAL A 202 8.51 7.11 3.04
C VAL A 202 9.84 7.85 3.05
N LYS A 203 10.78 7.43 3.91
CA LYS A 203 12.12 8.08 4.02
C LYS A 203 12.05 9.62 4.11
N ASN A 204 11.05 10.13 4.85
CA ASN A 204 10.76 11.56 5.03
C ASN A 204 10.43 12.34 3.74
N VAL A 205 9.87 11.65 2.75
CA VAL A 205 9.29 12.23 1.55
C VAL A 205 7.81 11.84 1.52
N ASP A 206 6.95 12.83 1.38
CA ASP A 206 5.50 12.64 1.39
C ASP A 206 5.02 11.90 0.14
N ILE A 207 3.91 11.19 0.26
CA ILE A 207 3.19 10.61 -0.88
C ILE A 207 2.18 11.65 -1.39
N ASP A 208 2.06 11.81 -2.71
CA ASP A 208 1.12 12.75 -3.30
C ASP A 208 -0.30 12.56 -2.75
N ILE A 209 -0.91 13.67 -2.31
CA ILE A 209 -2.21 13.63 -1.62
C ILE A 209 -3.33 13.05 -2.50
N ASN A 210 -3.28 13.25 -3.82
CA ASN A 210 -4.30 12.72 -4.73
C ASN A 210 -4.24 11.19 -4.78
N ILE A 211 -3.04 10.62 -4.60
CA ILE A 211 -2.84 9.17 -4.50
C ILE A 211 -3.42 8.67 -3.17
N VAL A 212 -3.09 9.34 -2.05
CA VAL A 212 -3.65 8.97 -0.74
C VAL A 212 -5.19 9.00 -0.77
N GLU A 213 -5.77 10.02 -1.39
CA GLU A 213 -7.22 10.16 -1.57
C GLU A 213 -7.82 9.09 -2.49
N LEU A 214 -7.14 8.73 -3.59
CA LEU A 214 -7.53 7.63 -4.46
C LEU A 214 -7.70 6.34 -3.67
N PHE A 215 -6.69 5.97 -2.88
CA PHE A 215 -6.71 4.73 -2.10
C PHE A 215 -7.73 4.76 -0.95
N LYS A 216 -8.01 5.93 -0.37
CA LYS A 216 -9.12 6.09 0.59
C LYS A 216 -10.48 5.92 -0.06
N LYS A 217 -10.66 6.47 -1.26
CA LYS A 217 -11.93 6.42 -2.01
C LYS A 217 -12.25 5.01 -2.48
N TYR A 218 -11.25 4.27 -2.97
CA TYR A 218 -11.45 2.95 -3.59
C TYR A 218 -10.89 1.83 -2.71
N VAL A 219 -11.72 1.33 -1.78
CA VAL A 219 -11.33 0.31 -0.79
C VAL A 219 -10.82 -0.99 -1.42
N PHE A 220 -11.23 -1.34 -2.64
CA PHE A 220 -10.77 -2.54 -3.33
C PHE A 220 -9.27 -2.48 -3.71
N LEU A 221 -8.66 -1.29 -3.77
CA LEU A 221 -7.22 -1.12 -4.02
C LEU A 221 -6.36 -1.46 -2.80
N GLN A 222 -6.98 -1.63 -1.63
CA GLN A 222 -6.26 -1.71 -0.36
C GLN A 222 -5.84 -3.13 0.02
N ARG A 223 -6.55 -4.16 -0.44
CA ARG A 223 -6.34 -5.55 0.03
C ARG A 223 -6.65 -6.57 -1.05
N LEU A 224 -5.89 -7.67 -1.05
CA LEU A 224 -6.27 -8.89 -1.74
C LEU A 224 -7.44 -9.56 -1.02
N LYS A 225 -8.14 -10.42 -1.77
CA LYS A 225 -9.14 -11.33 -1.21
C LYS A 225 -8.85 -12.75 -1.67
N THR A 226 -9.27 -13.73 -0.89
CA THR A 226 -9.38 -15.11 -1.39
C THR A 226 -10.53 -15.22 -2.39
N ILE A 227 -10.63 -16.34 -3.11
CA ILE A 227 -11.79 -16.61 -4.01
C ILE A 227 -13.11 -16.53 -3.25
N GLU A 228 -13.14 -16.92 -1.97
CA GLU A 228 -14.30 -16.85 -1.09
C GLU A 228 -14.63 -15.41 -0.64
N GLY A 229 -13.85 -14.42 -1.08
CA GLY A 229 -14.03 -13.01 -0.75
C GLY A 229 -13.45 -12.60 0.60
N ILE A 230 -12.71 -13.47 1.27
CA ILE A 230 -12.09 -13.19 2.57
C ILE A 230 -10.91 -12.25 2.35
N LYS A 231 -10.92 -11.10 3.02
CA LYS A 231 -9.83 -10.10 2.91
C LYS A 231 -8.56 -10.66 3.53
N VAL A 232 -7.46 -10.61 2.79
CA VAL A 232 -6.14 -10.90 3.34
C VAL A 232 -5.79 -9.82 4.37
N GLN A 233 -4.98 -10.20 5.35
CA GLN A 233 -4.45 -9.29 6.35
C GLN A 233 -3.79 -8.06 5.69
N PHE A 234 -3.94 -6.92 6.35
CA PHE A 234 -3.28 -5.68 5.96
C PHE A 234 -1.79 -5.72 6.37
N PRO A 235 -0.82 -5.69 5.42
CA PRO A 235 0.60 -5.69 5.77
C PRO A 235 0.94 -4.39 6.50
N LYS A 236 1.92 -4.43 7.41
CA LYS A 236 2.42 -3.28 8.16
C LYS A 236 3.85 -2.96 7.78
N ILE A 237 4.20 -1.69 7.73
CA ILE A 237 5.60 -1.29 7.53
C ILE A 237 6.37 -1.53 8.83
N GLY A 238 7.52 -2.21 8.72
CA GLY A 238 8.39 -2.51 9.84
C GLY A 238 9.84 -2.20 9.55
N TYR A 239 10.54 -1.65 10.54
CA TYR A 239 11.99 -1.41 10.50
C TYR A 239 12.66 -2.32 11.51
N ILE A 240 13.45 -3.28 11.02
CA ILE A 240 14.05 -4.30 11.88
C ILE A 240 15.02 -3.69 12.90
N CYS A 241 14.92 -4.15 14.13
CA CYS A 241 15.65 -3.64 15.28
C CYS A 241 16.65 -4.68 15.83
N LYS A 242 17.68 -4.18 16.50
CA LYS A 242 18.58 -4.96 17.36
C LYS A 242 18.75 -4.24 18.70
N SER A 243 19.14 -4.98 19.73
CA SER A 243 19.46 -4.38 21.04
C SER A 243 20.70 -3.48 20.93
N ASN A 244 20.65 -2.31 21.54
CA ASN A 244 21.78 -1.40 21.66
C ASN A 244 22.55 -1.64 22.98
N THR A 245 23.66 -0.93 23.20
CA THR A 245 24.49 -1.07 24.41
C THR A 245 23.83 -0.55 25.68
N ASP A 246 22.83 0.33 25.54
CA ASP A 246 22.20 1.05 26.64
C ASP A 246 20.90 0.38 27.10
N GLY A 247 20.60 -0.81 26.58
CA GLY A 247 19.41 -1.60 26.93
C GLY A 247 18.14 -1.24 26.15
N GLY A 248 18.24 -0.34 25.16
CA GLY A 248 17.18 -0.03 24.21
C GLY A 248 17.37 -0.72 22.86
N TYR A 249 16.71 -0.17 21.83
CA TYR A 249 16.74 -0.71 20.47
C TYR A 249 17.28 0.31 19.47
N GLU A 250 17.91 -0.18 18.41
CA GLU A 250 18.30 0.63 17.25
C GLU A 250 17.95 -0.10 15.95
N ASN A 251 17.58 0.65 14.91
CA ASN A 251 17.31 0.05 13.61
C ASN A 251 18.61 -0.44 12.95
N ILE A 252 18.51 -1.51 12.16
CA ILE A 252 19.63 -1.96 11.34
C ILE A 252 19.73 -1.09 10.11
N LEU A 253 20.95 -0.59 9.87
CA LEU A 253 21.31 0.15 8.67
C LEU A 253 22.06 -0.77 7.69
N LYS A 254 21.79 -0.58 6.41
CA LYS A 254 22.58 -1.04 5.29
C LYS A 254 23.97 -0.39 5.34
N GLN A 255 25.00 -1.12 4.88
CA GLN A 255 26.33 -0.53 4.69
C GLN A 255 26.38 0.31 3.41
N ASN A 256 25.64 -0.14 2.39
CA ASN A 256 25.44 0.49 1.08
C ASN A 256 24.09 0.03 0.50
N GLU A 257 23.62 0.61 -0.60
CA GLU A 257 22.28 0.32 -1.15
C GLU A 257 22.10 -1.15 -1.58
N GLU A 258 23.19 -1.79 -2.00
CA GLU A 258 23.27 -3.21 -2.38
C GLU A 258 23.33 -4.19 -1.20
N SER A 259 23.34 -3.68 0.04
CA SER A 259 23.47 -4.52 1.23
C SER A 259 22.25 -5.42 1.42
N VAL A 260 22.49 -6.73 1.49
CA VAL A 260 21.47 -7.75 1.79
C VAL A 260 21.67 -8.28 3.21
N LEU A 261 20.58 -8.42 3.96
CA LEU A 261 20.62 -9.05 5.26
C LEU A 261 20.47 -10.57 5.13
N LEU A 262 21.55 -11.31 5.35
CA LEU A 262 21.53 -12.79 5.26
C LEU A 262 20.85 -13.45 6.47
N LEU A 263 20.95 -12.81 7.64
CA LEU A 263 20.38 -13.28 8.89
C LEU A 263 19.73 -12.10 9.61
N TYR A 264 18.43 -12.25 9.89
CA TYR A 264 17.67 -11.31 10.69
C TYR A 264 18.05 -11.47 12.18
N PRO A 265 18.51 -10.41 12.88
CA PRO A 265 18.81 -10.53 14.30
C PRO A 265 17.53 -10.79 15.07
N LYS A 266 17.70 -11.46 16.20
CA LYS A 266 16.65 -11.64 17.18
C LYS A 266 17.03 -10.97 18.48
N VAL A 267 16.06 -10.38 19.14
CA VAL A 267 16.21 -9.81 20.48
C VAL A 267 15.56 -10.73 21.50
N GLU A 268 16.12 -10.74 22.70
CA GLU A 268 15.46 -11.33 23.87
C GLU A 268 14.54 -10.27 24.46
N PHE A 269 13.26 -10.60 24.60
CA PHE A 269 12.26 -9.70 25.15
C PHE A 269 11.58 -10.40 26.32
N GLU A 270 11.67 -9.83 27.52
CA GLU A 270 11.19 -10.44 28.76
C GLU A 270 11.63 -11.91 28.95
N LYS A 271 10.75 -12.77 29.51
CA LYS A 271 10.97 -14.22 29.65
C LYS A 271 10.66 -15.00 28.36
N SER A 272 10.44 -14.32 27.24
CA SER A 272 10.07 -14.96 25.98
C SER A 272 11.29 -15.51 25.24
N ASN A 273 11.05 -16.41 24.28
CA ASN A 273 12.07 -16.88 23.35
C ASN A 273 12.54 -15.72 22.44
N LYS A 274 13.71 -15.87 21.81
CA LYS A 274 14.24 -14.90 20.84
C LYS A 274 13.25 -14.59 19.71
N VAL A 275 12.89 -13.31 19.54
CA VAL A 275 11.95 -12.80 18.52
C VAL A 275 12.60 -11.84 17.54
N PHE A 276 11.98 -11.65 16.38
CA PHE A 276 12.29 -10.55 15.47
C PHE A 276 11.51 -9.31 15.93
N LEU A 277 12.22 -8.20 16.16
CA LEU A 277 11.61 -6.95 16.61
C LEU A 277 11.64 -5.93 15.48
N PHE A 278 10.52 -5.29 15.24
CA PHE A 278 10.38 -4.21 14.27
C PHE A 278 9.78 -2.98 14.94
N SER A 279 10.25 -1.79 14.60
CA SER A 279 9.57 -0.54 14.90
C SER A 279 8.65 -0.15 13.75
N SER A 280 7.51 0.46 14.05
CA SER A 280 6.54 0.99 13.06
C SER A 280 7.06 2.21 12.30
N ILE A 281 8.02 2.93 12.89
CA ILE A 281 8.69 4.10 12.30
C ILE A 281 10.22 4.01 12.49
N PRO A 282 11.01 4.77 11.71
CA PRO A 282 12.43 4.92 11.97
C PRO A 282 12.70 5.49 13.37
N LEU A 283 13.61 4.86 14.11
CA LEU A 283 14.06 5.30 15.44
C LEU A 283 15.09 6.44 15.36
N SER A 284 15.65 6.68 14.17
CA SER A 284 16.56 7.79 13.90
C SER A 284 16.21 8.45 12.57
N VAL A 285 16.39 9.77 12.52
CA VAL A 285 16.30 10.58 11.29
C VAL A 285 17.58 10.52 10.46
N GLU A 286 18.67 10.01 11.02
CA GLU A 286 19.93 9.85 10.30
C GLU A 286 19.90 8.62 9.41
N ASN A 287 20.46 8.73 8.19
CA ASN A 287 20.63 7.60 7.26
C ASN A 287 19.32 6.86 6.91
N MET A 288 18.18 7.56 6.83
CA MET A 288 16.89 6.95 6.52
C MET A 288 16.87 6.15 5.21
N ASN A 289 17.68 6.56 4.23
CA ASN A 289 17.86 5.87 2.96
C ASN A 289 18.55 4.50 3.10
N LEU A 290 19.30 4.28 4.19
CA LEU A 290 19.99 3.03 4.49
C LEU A 290 19.17 2.10 5.39
N LEU A 291 17.95 2.45 5.79
CA LEU A 291 17.12 1.56 6.60
C LEU A 291 16.61 0.38 5.79
N PHE A 292 16.57 -0.80 6.43
CA PHE A 292 15.82 -1.93 5.89
C PHE A 292 14.32 -1.75 6.19
N ARG A 293 13.51 -1.72 5.14
CA ARG A 293 12.04 -1.68 5.20
C ARG A 293 11.49 -3.09 5.00
N PHE A 294 10.49 -3.46 5.79
CA PHE A 294 9.81 -4.76 5.71
C PHE A 294 8.30 -4.58 5.65
N ALA A 295 7.64 -5.46 4.91
CA ALA A 295 6.22 -5.73 5.10
C ALA A 295 6.09 -6.81 6.16
N CYS A 296 5.27 -6.56 7.19
CA CYS A 296 5.07 -7.40 8.36
C CYS A 296 3.59 -7.76 8.52
N PHE A 297 3.31 -9.03 8.83
CA PHE A 297 1.99 -9.55 9.16
C PHE A 297 1.94 -9.89 10.65
N ILE A 298 1.08 -9.19 11.38
CA ILE A 298 1.15 -9.10 12.85
C ILE A 298 -0.10 -9.69 13.52
N GLU A 299 -1.14 -9.98 12.76
CA GLU A 299 -2.40 -10.45 13.33
C GLU A 299 -2.24 -11.94 13.65
N ASN A 300 -2.73 -12.33 14.82
CA ASN A 300 -2.71 -13.72 15.25
C ASN A 300 -3.95 -14.43 14.69
N PHE A 301 -3.77 -15.68 14.27
CA PHE A 301 -4.88 -16.51 13.82
C PHE A 301 -5.51 -17.20 15.03
N GLU A 302 -6.84 -17.25 15.09
CA GLU A 302 -7.56 -17.94 16.16
C GLU A 302 -7.11 -19.42 16.22
N GLY A 303 -6.60 -19.86 17.37
CA GLY A 303 -6.21 -21.25 17.64
C GLY A 303 -4.72 -21.54 17.85
N GLU A 304 -3.82 -20.53 17.75
CA GLU A 304 -2.37 -20.70 17.99
C GLU A 304 -1.89 -20.08 19.32
N GLU A 305 -2.44 -20.51 20.47
CA GLU A 305 -2.15 -19.95 21.81
C GLU A 305 -0.65 -19.94 22.24
N ASN A 306 0.26 -20.57 21.48
CA ASN A 306 1.70 -20.62 21.78
C ASN A 306 2.58 -19.79 20.81
N MET A 307 2.00 -19.18 19.78
CA MET A 307 2.72 -18.51 18.68
C MET A 307 2.25 -17.07 18.44
N ASP A 308 1.59 -16.47 19.42
CA ASP A 308 1.09 -15.10 19.29
C ASP A 308 2.24 -14.11 19.04
N ASN A 309 2.14 -13.36 17.95
CA ASN A 309 2.87 -12.13 17.74
C ASN A 309 2.41 -11.11 18.80
N GLU A 310 3.33 -10.26 19.23
CA GLU A 310 3.05 -9.26 20.27
C GLU A 310 3.22 -7.86 19.70
N ILE A 311 2.36 -6.96 20.14
CA ILE A 311 2.40 -5.55 19.81
C ILE A 311 2.51 -4.80 21.13
N PHE A 312 3.51 -3.93 21.24
CA PHE A 312 3.65 -3.05 22.38
C PHE A 312 4.02 -1.64 21.93
N GLU A 313 3.89 -0.68 22.84
CA GLU A 313 4.22 0.71 22.59
C GLU A 313 5.24 1.18 23.63
N GLU A 314 6.32 1.80 23.17
CA GLU A 314 7.34 2.39 24.02
C GLU A 314 7.76 3.74 23.43
N ASN A 315 7.73 4.80 24.25
CA ASN A 315 8.04 6.17 23.82
C ASN A 315 7.23 6.64 22.60
N GLU A 316 5.91 6.35 22.57
CA GLU A 316 4.99 6.66 21.46
C GLU A 316 5.32 5.94 20.14
N ILE A 317 6.21 4.93 20.18
CA ILE A 317 6.59 4.11 19.04
C ILE A 317 5.94 2.74 19.22
N GLN A 318 5.16 2.33 18.22
CA GLN A 318 4.63 0.98 18.17
C GLN A 318 5.71 0.00 17.69
N TYR A 319 5.83 -1.12 18.37
CA TYR A 319 6.74 -2.22 18.05
C TYR A 319 5.98 -3.50 17.77
N TYR A 320 6.57 -4.32 16.91
CA TYR A 320 6.02 -5.59 16.45
C TYR A 320 7.02 -6.70 16.74
N MET A 321 6.58 -7.71 17.50
CA MET A 321 7.36 -8.89 17.81
C MET A 321 6.85 -10.07 16.99
N LEU A 322 7.65 -10.49 16.02
CA LEU A 322 7.34 -11.61 15.13
C LEU A 322 8.22 -12.81 15.46
N LYS A 323 7.63 -13.99 15.51
CA LYS A 323 8.35 -15.24 15.86
C LYS A 323 8.96 -15.94 14.64
N ASN A 324 8.32 -15.79 13.48
CA ASN A 324 8.64 -16.53 12.26
C ASN A 324 9.00 -15.60 11.10
N THR A 325 9.83 -16.11 10.18
CA THR A 325 10.29 -15.38 8.99
C THR A 325 9.28 -15.36 7.84
N ASP A 326 8.25 -16.21 7.89
CA ASP A 326 7.16 -16.23 6.89
C ASP A 326 6.12 -15.13 7.10
N LEU A 327 6.28 -14.33 8.17
CA LEU A 327 5.45 -13.19 8.52
C LEU A 327 6.02 -11.86 8.02
N PHE A 328 7.23 -11.83 7.46
CA PHE A 328 7.80 -10.58 6.97
C PHE A 328 8.77 -10.76 5.80
N THR A 329 8.80 -9.78 4.91
CA THR A 329 9.68 -9.75 3.74
C THR A 329 10.20 -8.34 3.51
N ILE A 330 11.38 -8.23 2.93
CA ILE A 330 12.01 -6.95 2.63
C ILE A 330 11.23 -6.20 1.52
N LEU A 331 11.13 -4.88 1.67
CA LEU A 331 10.68 -3.96 0.63
C LEU A 331 11.93 -3.39 -0.03
N ASN A 332 12.14 -3.75 -1.28
CA ASN A 332 13.21 -3.21 -2.11
C ASN A 332 12.78 -1.90 -2.75
#